data_AF-A0A022PAR1-F1
#
_entry.id   AF-A0A022PAR1-F1
#
_cell.length_a   1.000
_cell.length_b   1.000
_cell.length_c   1.000
_cell.angle_alpha   90.00
_cell.angle_beta   90.00
_cell.angle_gamma   90.00
#
_symmetry.space_group_name_H-M   'P 1'
#
loop_
_entity.id
_entity.type
_entity.pdbx_description
1 polymer ?
#
loop_
_entity_poly.entity_id
_entity_poly.type
_entity_poly.pdbx_seq_one_letter_code
_entity_poly.pdbx_strand_id
1 'polypeptide(L)'
;MNQKNDFKAFSISDNANVVSQDKYEESQNLQTGFPPENVSTHVLNKVLRQSSIISSVVANFIAEQSGAEVLDNGDIAKLTAQLNQALEQKIATDIPNAS
;
A
#
# COMPACT_ATOMS: atom_id res chain seq x y z
N MET A 1 -1.41 -11.58 -18.30
CA MET A 1 -0.32 -10.60 -18.54
C MET A 1 0.27 -10.29 -17.18
N ASN A 2 1.59 -10.21 -17.02
CA ASN A 2 2.19 -9.83 -15.74
C ASN A 2 2.15 -8.30 -15.64
N GLN A 3 1.09 -7.74 -15.04
CA GLN A 3 0.93 -6.29 -14.96
C GLN A 3 1.98 -5.70 -14.01
N LYS A 4 2.59 -4.58 -14.42
CA LYS A 4 3.67 -3.91 -13.67
C LYS A 4 3.10 -2.97 -12.61
N ASN A 5 3.58 -3.11 -11.38
CA ASN A 5 3.35 -2.19 -10.26
C ASN A 5 4.70 -1.79 -9.65
N ASP A 6 5.02 -0.50 -9.60
CA ASP A 6 6.27 0.00 -9.01
C ASP A 6 6.18 0.30 -7.50
N PHE A 7 4.98 0.40 -6.92
CA PHE A 7 4.79 0.61 -5.49
C PHE A 7 4.99 -0.70 -4.72
N LYS A 8 6.13 -0.81 -4.02
CA LYS A 8 6.55 -2.04 -3.33
C LYS A 8 6.33 -1.99 -1.83
N ALA A 9 5.88 -3.13 -1.28
CA ALA A 9 5.89 -3.33 0.15
C ALA A 9 7.33 -3.37 0.69
N PHE A 10 7.59 -2.64 1.76
CA PHE A 10 8.91 -2.49 2.36
C PHE A 10 9.07 -3.40 3.59
N SER A 11 10.27 -3.93 3.79
CA SER A 11 10.64 -4.72 4.98
C SER A 11 9.75 -5.95 5.22
N ILE A 12 9.29 -6.69 4.21
CA ILE A 12 8.31 -7.78 4.39
C ILE A 12 8.90 -9.17 4.70
N SER A 13 10.23 -9.32 4.80
CA SER A 13 10.84 -10.62 5.09
C SER A 13 10.62 -11.06 6.54
N ASP A 14 10.66 -12.38 6.78
CA ASP A 14 10.43 -12.98 8.11
C ASP A 14 11.36 -12.43 9.20
N ASN A 15 12.59 -12.05 8.82
CA ASN A 15 13.61 -11.50 9.72
C ASN A 15 13.85 -9.99 9.52
N ALA A 16 12.91 -9.27 8.92
CA ALA A 16 13.08 -7.84 8.71
C ALA A 16 13.14 -7.08 10.05
N ASN A 17 13.97 -6.03 10.05
CA ASN A 17 14.29 -5.20 11.20
C ASN A 17 13.11 -4.33 11.66
N VAL A 18 12.07 -4.93 12.23
CA VAL A 18 10.88 -4.24 12.75
C VAL A 18 10.56 -4.68 14.18
N VAL A 19 9.78 -3.87 14.88
CA VAL A 19 9.11 -4.33 16.11
C VAL A 19 7.96 -5.31 15.80
N SER A 20 7.67 -6.21 16.74
CA SER A 20 6.48 -7.07 16.65
C SER A 20 5.19 -6.24 16.60
N GLN A 21 4.10 -6.86 16.15
CA GLN A 21 2.80 -6.19 16.12
C GLN A 21 2.34 -5.80 17.54
N ASP A 22 2.38 -6.73 18.47
CA ASP A 22 1.94 -6.51 19.86
C ASP A 22 2.67 -5.33 20.51
N LYS A 23 4.00 -5.28 20.41
CA LYS A 23 4.81 -4.17 20.95
C LYS A 23 4.52 -2.84 20.27
N TYR A 24 4.13 -2.87 19.00
CA TYR A 24 3.78 -1.66 18.25
C TYR A 24 2.41 -1.12 18.68
N GLU A 25 1.44 -2.00 18.93
CA GLU A 25 0.09 -1.64 19.40
C GLU A 25 0.10 -1.06 20.82
N GLU A 26 1.05 -1.46 21.66
CA GLU A 26 1.27 -0.88 23.00
C GLU A 26 1.91 0.52 22.96
N SER A 27 2.42 0.98 21.82
CA SER A 27 3.17 2.21 21.71
C SER A 27 2.29 3.47 21.82
N GLN A 28 2.59 4.34 22.78
CA GLN A 28 2.00 5.68 22.90
C GLN A 28 2.21 6.54 21.63
N ASN A 29 3.23 6.24 20.84
CA ASN A 29 3.53 6.96 19.60
C ASN A 29 2.46 6.76 18.52
N LEU A 30 1.58 5.75 18.64
CA LEU A 30 0.41 5.62 17.77
C LEU A 30 -0.55 6.81 17.89
N GLN A 31 -0.62 7.43 19.07
CA GLN A 31 -1.48 8.58 19.34
C GLN A 31 -0.75 9.91 19.21
N THR A 32 0.53 9.93 19.58
CA THR A 32 1.30 11.18 19.76
C THR A 32 2.36 11.40 18.68
N GLY A 33 2.62 10.40 17.82
CA GLY A 33 3.71 10.43 16.85
C GLY A 33 5.08 10.16 17.50
N PHE A 34 6.15 10.23 16.70
CA PHE A 34 7.51 10.09 17.22
C PHE A 34 7.96 11.39 17.89
N PRO A 35 8.68 11.31 19.03
CA PRO A 35 9.33 12.48 19.61
C PRO A 35 10.35 13.08 18.64
N PRO A 36 10.67 14.39 18.76
CA PRO A 36 11.62 15.07 17.86
C PRO A 36 13.00 14.42 17.77
N GLU A 37 13.41 13.72 18.84
CA GLU A 37 14.66 12.99 18.90
C GLU A 37 14.40 11.55 19.38
N ASN A 38 15.17 10.59 18.84
CA ASN A 38 15.20 9.18 19.24
C ASN A 38 14.04 8.27 18.76
N VAL A 39 13.93 8.04 17.44
CA VAL A 39 13.18 6.90 16.90
C VAL A 39 14.12 5.73 16.59
N SER A 40 13.81 4.54 17.11
CA SER A 40 14.56 3.34 16.73
C SER A 40 14.20 2.92 15.30
N THR A 41 15.18 2.42 14.55
CA THR A 41 14.95 1.94 13.17
C THR A 41 13.94 0.79 13.13
N HIS A 42 13.83 -0.01 14.21
CA HIS A 42 12.81 -1.06 14.31
C HIS A 42 11.38 -0.50 14.26
N VAL A 43 11.11 0.58 14.98
CA VAL A 43 9.77 1.19 14.99
C VAL A 43 9.55 1.99 13.71
N LEU A 44 10.56 2.69 13.21
CA LEU A 44 10.47 3.38 11.91
C LEU A 44 10.14 2.42 10.77
N ASN A 45 10.86 1.30 10.67
CA ASN A 45 10.61 0.27 9.67
C ASN A 45 9.22 -0.38 9.82
N LYS A 46 8.67 -0.44 11.04
CA LYS A 46 7.31 -0.94 11.27
C LYS A 46 6.26 -0.01 10.65
N VAL A 47 6.39 1.29 10.87
CA VAL A 47 5.51 2.31 10.26
C VAL A 47 5.62 2.25 8.74
N LEU A 48 6.85 2.30 8.21
CA LEU A 48 7.10 2.22 6.77
C LEU A 48 6.55 0.92 6.16
N ARG A 49 6.68 -0.22 6.84
CA ARG A 49 6.10 -1.50 6.41
C ARG A 49 4.58 -1.41 6.30
N GLN A 50 3.88 -0.93 7.34
CA GLN A 50 2.41 -0.87 7.32
C GLN A 50 1.92 0.05 6.20
N SER A 51 2.51 1.23 6.03
CA SER A 51 2.14 2.17 4.96
C SER A 51 2.44 1.62 3.55
N SER A 52 3.60 1.03 3.36
CA SER A 52 4.03 0.50 2.05
C SER A 52 3.25 -0.76 1.63
N ILE A 53 2.85 -1.62 2.57
CA ILE A 53 1.99 -2.78 2.27
C ILE A 53 0.65 -2.29 1.70
N ILE A 54 -0.02 -1.36 2.38
CA ILE A 54 -1.31 -0.82 1.89
C ILE A 54 -1.14 -0.17 0.52
N SER A 55 -0.08 0.63 0.33
CA SER A 55 0.20 1.28 -0.95
C SER A 55 0.42 0.25 -2.07
N SER A 56 1.19 -0.80 -1.80
CA SER A 56 1.46 -1.87 -2.77
C SER A 56 0.21 -2.69 -3.10
N VAL A 57 -0.64 -2.98 -2.11
CA VAL A 57 -1.93 -3.66 -2.31
C VAL A 57 -2.86 -2.83 -3.21
N VAL A 58 -3.02 -1.53 -2.93
CA VAL A 58 -3.85 -0.65 -3.75
C VAL A 58 -3.30 -0.56 -5.18
N ALA A 59 -1.99 -0.38 -5.34
CA ALA A 59 -1.38 -0.30 -6.67
C ALA A 59 -1.48 -1.62 -7.45
N ASN A 60 -1.36 -2.78 -6.79
CA ASN A 60 -1.64 -4.08 -7.41
C ASN A 60 -3.10 -4.19 -7.82
N PHE A 61 -4.05 -3.78 -6.97
CA PHE A 61 -5.47 -3.76 -7.34
C PHE A 61 -5.72 -2.91 -8.60
N ILE A 62 -5.12 -1.71 -8.66
CA ILE A 62 -5.21 -0.85 -9.84
C ILE A 62 -4.68 -1.56 -11.07
N ALA A 63 -3.47 -2.14 -10.98
CA ALA A 63 -2.85 -2.84 -12.11
C ALA A 63 -3.71 -4.01 -12.60
N GLU A 64 -4.21 -4.84 -11.67
CA GLU A 64 -5.05 -6.01 -11.93
C GLU A 64 -6.35 -5.65 -12.63
N GLN A 65 -7.11 -4.70 -12.07
CA GLN A 65 -8.45 -4.40 -12.57
C GLN A 65 -8.44 -3.47 -13.80
N SER A 66 -7.46 -2.57 -13.93
CA SER A 66 -7.41 -1.63 -15.06
C SER A 66 -6.71 -2.21 -16.30
N GLY A 67 -5.88 -3.25 -16.15
CA GLY A 67 -5.03 -3.73 -17.25
C GLY A 67 -3.76 -2.90 -17.47
N ALA A 68 -3.59 -1.77 -16.77
CA ALA A 68 -2.53 -0.81 -17.01
C ALA A 68 -1.31 -1.04 -16.12
N GLU A 69 -0.16 -0.48 -16.54
CA GLU A 69 1.02 -0.36 -15.67
C GLU A 69 0.83 0.78 -14.66
N VAL A 70 1.22 0.51 -13.41
CA VAL A 70 1.16 1.47 -12.30
C VAL A 70 2.58 1.87 -11.93
N LEU A 71 2.98 3.08 -12.35
CA LEU A 71 4.36 3.58 -12.27
C LEU A 71 4.54 4.56 -11.11
N ASP A 72 5.68 4.48 -10.41
CA ASP A 72 6.07 5.43 -9.37
C ASP A 72 6.90 6.57 -9.99
N ASN A 73 6.21 7.48 -10.68
CA ASN A 73 6.82 8.63 -11.37
C ASN A 73 6.23 9.98 -10.97
N GLY A 74 5.42 10.01 -9.91
CA GLY A 74 4.78 11.23 -9.39
C GLY A 74 3.56 11.73 -10.15
N ASP A 75 3.06 11.02 -11.17
CA ASP A 75 1.84 11.40 -11.91
C ASP A 75 0.56 11.02 -11.14
N ILE A 76 0.18 11.91 -10.21
CA ILE A 76 -1.00 11.73 -9.35
C ILE A 76 -2.29 11.69 -10.16
N ALA A 77 -2.39 12.50 -11.22
CA ALA A 77 -3.60 12.58 -12.04
C ALA A 77 -3.84 11.25 -12.76
N LYS A 78 -2.79 10.67 -13.36
CA LYS A 78 -2.86 9.35 -13.99
C LYS A 78 -3.20 8.26 -12.98
N LEU A 79 -2.54 8.23 -11.82
CA LEU A 79 -2.82 7.23 -10.79
C LEU A 79 -4.27 7.27 -10.31
N THR A 80 -4.84 8.48 -10.19
CA THR A 80 -6.24 8.69 -9.81
C THR A 80 -7.19 8.16 -10.90
N ALA A 81 -6.91 8.46 -12.17
CA ALA A 81 -7.71 7.95 -13.29
C ALA A 81 -7.67 6.42 -13.36
N GLN A 82 -6.51 5.82 -13.14
CA GLN A 82 -6.35 4.36 -13.13
C GLN A 82 -7.11 3.72 -11.96
N LEU A 83 -7.13 4.35 -10.78
CA LEU A 83 -7.92 3.88 -9.65
C LEU A 83 -9.43 3.90 -9.94
N ASN A 84 -9.94 4.98 -10.53
CA ASN A 84 -11.36 5.06 -10.90
C ASN A 84 -11.72 3.98 -11.92
N GLN A 85 -10.91 3.81 -12.96
CA GLN A 85 -11.10 2.75 -13.96
C GLN A 85 -11.11 1.36 -13.32
N ALA A 86 -10.17 1.08 -12.40
CA ALA A 86 -10.10 -0.18 -11.68
C ALA A 86 -11.38 -0.46 -10.88
N LEU A 87 -11.94 0.55 -10.22
CA LEU A 87 -13.20 0.43 -9.48
C LEU A 87 -14.39 0.18 -10.41
N GLU A 88 -14.50 0.92 -11.52
CA GLU A 88 -15.56 0.74 -12.52
C GLU A 88 -15.54 -0.68 -13.10
N GLN A 89 -14.36 -1.19 -13.47
CA GLN A 89 -14.20 -2.54 -13.99
C GLN A 89 -14.57 -3.61 -12.95
N LYS A 90 -14.16 -3.42 -11.70
CA LYS A 90 -14.50 -4.35 -10.61
C LYS A 90 -16.02 -4.45 -10.41
N ILE A 91 -16.70 -3.30 -10.38
CA ILE A 91 -18.16 -3.22 -10.22
C ILE A 91 -18.88 -3.85 -11.41
N ALA A 92 -18.44 -3.59 -12.64
CA ALA A 92 -19.04 -4.14 -13.85
C ALA A 92 -18.86 -5.67 -13.97
N THR A 93 -17.78 -6.23 -13.43
CA THR A 93 -17.53 -7.67 -13.46
C THR A 93 -18.32 -8.43 -12.41
N ASP A 94 -18.51 -7.84 -11.21
CA ASP A 94 -19.21 -8.48 -10.09
C ASP A 94 -20.74 -8.39 -10.19
N ILE A 95 -21.27 -7.46 -11.00
CA ILE A 95 -22.69 -7.38 -11.33
C ILE A 95 -22.87 -7.94 -12.74
N PRO A 96 -23.25 -9.23 -12.91
CA PRO A 96 -23.57 -9.73 -14.24
C PRO A 96 -24.71 -8.87 -14.78
N ASN A 97 -24.57 -8.37 -16.01
CA ASN A 97 -25.62 -7.65 -16.73
C ASN A 97 -26.97 -8.27 -16.38
N ALA A 98 -27.79 -7.52 -15.63
CA ALA A 98 -29.15 -7.90 -15.34
C ALA A 98 -29.94 -7.74 -16.65
N SER A 99 -29.86 -8.76 -17.49
CA SER A 99 -30.60 -8.91 -18.73
C SER A 99 -31.45 -10.16 -18.65
#